data_AF-A0A426X2G7-F1
#
_entry.id   AF-A0A426X2G7-F1
#
_cell.length_a   1.000
_cell.length_b   1.000
_cell.length_c   1.000
_cell.angle_alpha   90.00
_cell.angle_beta   90.00
_cell.angle_gamma   90.00
#
_symmetry.space_group_name_H-M   'P 1'
#
loop_
_entity.id
_entity.type
_entity.pdbx_description
1 polymer ?
#
loop_
_entity_poly.entity_id
_entity_poly.type
_entity_poly.pdbx_seq_one_letter_code
_entity_poly.pdbx_strand_id
1 'polypeptide(L)'
;MDDELLQAVKALENARIELPRQVIVQYKESTDFKEGLKRMGRVTYEYGYQVALARFHARHPDSEVEEDPFTIHPEDDLVPMERQQTFDDSDPPKP
;
A
#
# COMPACT_ATOMS: atom_id res chain seq x y z
N MET A 1 -44.60 -10.36 -18.88
CA MET A 1 -44.31 -9.07 -18.24
C MET A 1 -43.68 -9.29 -16.86
N ASP A 2 -44.25 -10.13 -16.00
CA ASP A 2 -43.71 -10.36 -14.65
C ASP A 2 -42.35 -11.11 -14.61
N ASP A 3 -42.13 -12.08 -15.50
CA ASP A 3 -40.86 -12.82 -15.56
C ASP A 3 -39.66 -11.94 -15.98
N GLU A 4 -39.92 -10.98 -16.86
CA GLU A 4 -38.92 -10.02 -17.33
C GLU A 4 -38.54 -9.03 -16.21
N LEU A 5 -39.53 -8.58 -15.43
CA LEU A 5 -39.32 -7.77 -14.24
C LEU A 5 -38.49 -8.53 -13.19
N LEU A 6 -38.82 -9.79 -12.94
CA LEU A 6 -38.08 -10.65 -12.01
C LEU A 6 -36.63 -10.87 -12.45
N GLN A 7 -36.39 -11.04 -13.75
CA GLN A 7 -35.05 -11.17 -14.32
C GLN A 7 -34.24 -9.88 -14.18
N ALA A 8 -34.86 -8.72 -14.41
CA ALA A 8 -34.22 -7.42 -14.25
C ALA A 8 -33.82 -7.14 -12.79
N VAL A 9 -34.67 -7.50 -11.81
CA VAL A 9 -34.36 -7.34 -10.38
C VAL A 9 -33.17 -8.22 -9.98
N LYS A 10 -33.13 -9.48 -10.42
CA LYS A 10 -31.97 -10.37 -10.19
C LYS A 10 -30.68 -9.85 -10.82
N ALA A 11 -30.76 -9.33 -12.04
CA ALA A 11 -29.60 -8.75 -12.72
C ALA A 11 -29.06 -7.52 -11.97
N LEU A 12 -29.94 -6.66 -11.46
CA LEU A 12 -29.57 -5.51 -10.65
C LEU A 12 -28.90 -5.92 -9.34
N GLU A 13 -29.45 -6.92 -8.65
CA GLU A 13 -28.89 -7.44 -7.40
C GLU A 13 -27.49 -8.05 -7.62
N ASN A 14 -27.32 -8.84 -8.69
CA ASN A 14 -26.02 -9.38 -9.07
C ASN A 14 -25.02 -8.27 -9.43
N ALA A 15 -25.44 -7.26 -10.20
CA ALA A 15 -24.58 -6.13 -10.55
C ALA A 15 -24.09 -5.38 -9.31
N ARG A 16 -24.94 -5.22 -8.28
CA ARG A 16 -24.56 -4.60 -7.00
C ARG A 16 -23.48 -5.36 -6.23
N ILE A 17 -23.33 -6.66 -6.48
CA ILE A 17 -22.31 -7.51 -5.84
C ILE A 17 -21.04 -7.55 -6.69
N GLU A 18 -21.19 -7.71 -8.00
CA GLU A 18 -20.06 -7.91 -8.91
C GLU A 18 -19.28 -6.61 -9.21
N LEU A 19 -19.97 -5.46 -9.31
CA LEU A 19 -19.30 -4.18 -9.55
C LEU A 19 -18.29 -3.82 -8.44
N PRO A 20 -18.63 -3.84 -7.14
CA PRO A 20 -17.67 -3.56 -6.08
C PRO A 20 -16.50 -4.56 -6.04
N ARG A 21 -16.76 -5.84 -6.34
CA ARG A 21 -15.70 -6.86 -6.39
C ARG A 21 -14.69 -6.53 -7.47
N GLN A 22 -15.15 -6.17 -8.66
CA GLN A 22 -14.27 -5.78 -9.77
C GLN A 22 -13.46 -4.53 -9.42
N VAL A 23 -14.08 -3.50 -8.84
CA VAL A 23 -13.39 -2.27 -8.43
C VAL A 23 -12.32 -2.56 -7.36
N ILE A 24 -12.60 -3.43 -6.39
CA ILE A 24 -11.61 -3.83 -5.37
C ILE A 24 -10.42 -4.56 -6.00
N VAL A 25 -10.68 -5.46 -6.95
CA VAL A 25 -9.61 -6.17 -7.67
C VAL A 25 -8.75 -5.17 -8.44
N GLN A 26 -9.36 -4.26 -9.20
CA GLN A 26 -8.63 -3.22 -9.94
C GLN A 26 -7.83 -2.30 -9.00
N TYR A 27 -8.41 -1.91 -7.86
CA TYR A 27 -7.71 -1.10 -6.86
C TYR A 27 -6.48 -1.83 -6.31
N LYS A 28 -6.60 -3.11 -5.96
CA LYS A 28 -5.46 -3.92 -5.48
C LYS A 28 -4.39 -4.14 -6.56
N GLU A 29 -4.78 -4.16 -7.82
CA GLU A 29 -3.87 -4.29 -8.95
C GLU A 29 -3.17 -2.98 -9.32
N SER A 30 -3.74 -1.83 -8.92
CA SER A 30 -3.19 -0.51 -9.18
C SER A 30 -1.75 -0.35 -8.66
N THR A 31 -0.97 0.46 -9.36
CA THR A 31 0.42 0.77 -9.01
C THR A 31 0.49 1.44 -7.64
N ASP A 32 -0.43 2.37 -7.35
CA ASP A 32 -0.44 3.14 -6.11
C ASP A 32 -0.67 2.25 -4.89
N PHE A 33 -1.57 1.26 -4.99
CA PHE A 33 -1.78 0.31 -3.91
C PHE A 33 -0.53 -0.53 -3.64
N LYS A 34 0.12 -1.05 -4.69
CA LYS A 34 1.35 -1.84 -4.58
C LYS A 34 2.51 -1.01 -4.02
N GLU A 35 2.62 0.25 -4.42
CA GLU A 35 3.64 1.16 -3.90
C GLU A 35 3.37 1.54 -2.44
N GLY A 36 2.10 1.76 -2.09
CA GLY A 36 1.66 1.92 -0.71
C GLY A 36 2.01 0.72 0.16
N LEU A 37 1.85 -0.51 -0.33
CA LEU A 37 2.27 -1.73 0.39
C LEU A 37 3.78 -1.77 0.67
N LYS A 38 4.62 -1.39 -0.30
CA LYS A 38 6.07 -1.32 -0.09
C LYS A 38 6.44 -0.29 0.99
N ARG A 39 5.81 0.90 0.93
CA ARG A 39 6.02 1.97 1.92
C ARG A 39 5.62 1.51 3.32
N MET A 40 4.45 0.88 3.46
CA MET A 40 3.99 0.34 4.74
C MET A 40 4.91 -0.77 5.26
N GLY A 41 5.36 -1.68 4.39
CA GLY A 41 6.29 -2.75 4.76
C GLY A 41 7.62 -2.21 5.27
N ARG A 42 8.14 -1.15 4.65
CA ARG A 42 9.36 -0.47 5.09
C ARG A 42 9.20 0.14 6.49
N VAL A 43 8.13 0.88 6.73
CA VAL A 43 7.88 1.52 8.04
C VAL A 43 7.74 0.48 9.16
N THR A 44 7.01 -0.61 8.93
CA THR A 44 6.85 -1.65 9.95
C THR A 44 8.14 -2.42 10.21
N TYR A 45 8.93 -2.67 9.16
CA TYR A 45 10.25 -3.26 9.27
C TYR A 45 11.21 -2.38 10.09
N GLU A 46 11.36 -1.10 9.73
CA GLU A 46 12.25 -0.15 10.42
C GLU A 46 11.89 -0.04 11.90
N TYR A 47 10.60 0.10 12.22
CA TYR A 47 10.15 0.15 13.61
C TYR A 47 10.48 -1.15 14.37
N GLY A 48 10.20 -2.30 13.75
CA GLY A 48 10.51 -3.61 14.34
C GLY A 48 12.01 -3.80 14.57
N TYR A 49 12.83 -3.39 13.61
CA TYR A 49 14.28 -3.43 13.69
C TYR A 49 14.80 -2.56 14.83
N GLN A 50 14.36 -1.29 14.95
CA GLN A 50 14.76 -0.41 16.05
C GLN A 50 14.44 -0.99 17.43
N VAL A 51 13.24 -1.58 17.59
CA VAL A 51 12.84 -2.22 18.84
C VAL A 51 13.69 -3.46 19.13
N ALA A 52 13.95 -4.29 18.12
CA ALA A 52 14.80 -5.47 18.27
C ALA A 52 16.25 -5.10 18.60
N LEU A 53 16.78 -4.08 17.92
CA LEU A 53 18.14 -3.57 18.11
C LEU A 53 18.33 -3.01 19.53
N ALA A 54 17.39 -2.19 20.01
CA ALA A 54 17.44 -1.66 21.38
C ALA A 54 17.45 -2.78 22.43
N ARG A 55 16.64 -3.83 22.21
CA ARG A 55 16.61 -5.01 23.10
C ARG A 55 17.88 -5.83 23.02
N PHE A 56 18.47 -5.95 21.83
CA PHE A 56 19.72 -6.67 21.62
C PHE A 56 20.87 -5.96 22.35
N HIS A 57 21.06 -4.66 22.13
CA HIS A 57 22.09 -3.88 22.81
C HIS A 57 21.94 -3.88 24.34
N ALA A 58 20.70 -3.90 24.85
CA ALA A 58 20.46 -4.01 26.29
C ALA A 58 20.97 -5.34 26.89
N ARG A 59 21.04 -6.41 26.10
CA ARG A 59 21.53 -7.74 26.52
C ARG A 59 22.98 -8.00 26.14
N HIS A 60 23.44 -7.40 25.05
CA HIS A 60 24.75 -7.61 24.44
C HIS A 60 25.36 -6.25 24.07
N PRO A 61 25.88 -5.50 25.05
CA PRO A 61 26.34 -4.12 24.84
C PRO A 61 27.55 -4.01 23.90
N ASP A 62 28.41 -5.04 23.89
CA ASP A 62 29.67 -5.05 23.15
C ASP A 62 29.57 -5.78 21.79
N SER A 63 28.37 -6.21 21.40
CA SER A 63 28.15 -6.93 20.15
C SER A 63 27.72 -5.96 19.04
N GLU A 64 28.46 -5.98 17.93
CA GLU A 64 28.10 -5.23 16.72
C GLU A 64 26.96 -5.93 15.97
N VAL A 65 26.07 -5.14 15.38
CA VAL A 65 24.98 -5.61 14.50
C VAL A 65 25.23 -5.06 13.11
N GLU A 66 25.01 -5.89 12.09
CA GLU A 66 25.08 -5.47 10.70
C GLU A 66 24.08 -4.34 10.42
N GLU A 67 24.52 -3.40 9.58
CA GLU A 67 23.75 -2.22 9.23
C GLU A 67 22.45 -2.60 8.50
N ASP A 68 21.36 -1.94 8.88
CA ASP A 68 20.07 -2.16 8.24
C ASP A 68 20.13 -1.70 6.78
N PRO A 69 19.82 -2.56 5.79
CA PRO A 69 19.79 -2.22 4.36
C PRO A 69 18.83 -1.08 3.98
N PHE A 70 17.92 -0.70 4.87
CA PHE A 70 16.96 0.40 4.69
C PHE A 70 17.34 1.67 5.45
N THR A 71 18.49 1.69 6.13
CA THR A 71 19.03 2.90 6.75
C THR A 71 19.31 3.92 5.65
N ILE A 72 18.65 5.09 5.72
CA ILE A 72 18.97 6.20 4.82
C ILE A 72 20.27 6.83 5.33
N HIS A 73 21.31 6.76 4.50
CA HIS A 73 22.57 7.43 4.74
C HIS A 73 22.53 8.87 4.25
N PRO A 74 23.35 9.79 4.81
CA PRO A 74 23.48 11.14 4.27
C PRO A 74 24.00 11.16 2.82
N GLU A 75 24.66 10.10 2.37
CA GLU A 75 25.00 9.87 0.97
C GLU A 75 23.76 9.61 0.09
N ASP A 76 22.70 9.00 0.64
CA ASP A 76 21.44 8.75 -0.06
C ASP A 76 20.61 10.03 -0.22
N ASP A 77 20.79 11.03 0.65
CA ASP A 77 20.18 12.36 0.53
C ASP A 77 20.70 13.14 -0.70
N LEU A 78 21.83 12.73 -1.29
CA LEU A 78 22.35 13.28 -2.54
C LEU A 78 21.61 12.74 -3.77
N VAL A 79 20.80 11.68 -3.60
CA VAL A 79 19.91 11.17 -4.63
C VAL A 79 18.61 11.99 -4.56
N PRO A 80 18.26 12.78 -5.60
CA PRO A 80 17.06 13.60 -5.56
C PRO A 80 15.81 12.70 -5.48
N MET A 81 15.25 12.58 -4.28
CA MET A 81 13.95 11.95 -4.04
C MET A 81 12.88 13.06 -4.05
N GLU A 82 11.93 13.00 -4.98
CA GLU A 82 10.83 13.96 -5.04
C GLU A 82 10.03 13.95 -3.73
N ARG A 83 10.14 15.03 -2.96
CA ARG A 83 9.45 15.20 -1.67
C ARG A 83 7.94 15.43 -1.83
N GLN A 84 7.48 15.70 -3.04
CA GLN A 84 6.08 15.97 -3.36
C GLN A 84 5.76 15.33 -4.70
N GLN A 85 5.01 14.23 -4.65
CA GLN A 85 4.35 13.69 -5.82
C GLN A 85 2.95 14.31 -5.83
N THR A 86 2.67 15.20 -6.78
CA THR A 86 1.32 15.75 -6.95
C THR A 86 0.41 14.63 -7.41
N PHE A 87 -0.50 14.21 -6.53
CA PHE A 87 -1.58 13.31 -6.92
C PHE A 87 -2.52 14.08 -7.86
N ASP A 88 -2.89 13.43 -8.96
CA ASP A 88 -3.90 13.96 -9.87
C ASP A 88 -5.28 13.71 -9.26
N ASP A 89 -5.78 14.69 -8.51
CA ASP A 89 -7.13 14.68 -7.93
C ASP A 89 -8.21 15.02 -8.97
N SER A 90 -7.89 15.00 -10.27
CA SER A 90 -8.86 15.26 -11.34
C SER A 90 -9.95 14.18 -11.37
N ASP A 91 -11.20 14.62 -11.50
CA ASP A 91 -12.32 13.72 -11.71
C ASP A 91 -12.09 12.89 -12.99
N PRO A 92 -12.31 11.56 -12.96
CA PRO A 92 -12.21 10.74 -14.17
C PRO A 92 -13.24 11.21 -15.22
N PRO A 93 -12.91 11.12 -16.52
CA PRO A 93 -13.80 11.57 -17.59
C PRO A 93 -15.14 10.82 -17.54
N LYS A 94 -16.24 11.57 -17.70
CA LYS A 94 -17.58 10.99 -17.75
C LYS A 94 -17.77 10.17 -19.03
N PRO A 95 -18.48 9.02 -18.94
CA PRO A 95 -18.86 8.22 -20.10
C PRO A 95 -19.90 8.93 -20.98
#